data_AF-A0A7S4NPV6-F1
#
_entry.id   AF-A0A7S4NPV6-F1
#
_cell.length_a   1.000
_cell.length_b   1.000
_cell.length_c   1.000
_cell.angle_alpha   90.00
_cell.angle_beta   90.00
_cell.angle_gamma   90.00
#
_symmetry.space_group_name_H-M   'P 1'
#
loop_
_entity.id
_entity.type
_entity.pdbx_description
1 polymer ?
#
loop_
_entity_poly.entity_id
_entity_poly.type
_entity_poly.pdbx_seq_one_letter_code
_entity_poly.pdbx_strand_id
1 'polypeptide(L)'
;QVSDVTELRGKWNLWKKAGTIDLATDQLEGHLDLAIPIVATNIQIEFADFHAQASSSSQRMLCPRCNRPVTDRHGVCRYCRENAFQCRLCRNINYENLDAFLCNECGYCKHARFDYSLYCKPSLSVEPIMDEDDKAKAVLTMERESENAYKAFQDIESCKRALEVLFMPQLNEGDDVRAKKQAALSDGNVLNLNQIAAIANLTGQSVGGAVFGGVSKQIQSAAVIYFKDAKFAFQSMCNSMEMLAAVRKKLTLFLSRSSNFSNPSTFPALSLISRKQDRSCYGCASSFVLFAIGLIDKLSEKDRCRRIFRERLVHDLIHSAIHNGSASLKSEARRTICLLIKDDDDLTMAMLSSIQHKIDLCLSHHRALDLESVLIDDMSLLMDSCQLMDDCWEVKYRKVMEILFASVDKAAHVTGVAQAVILPALQILVSLCDNSQEERDSEEDTLPAANDLDLPSATHAQRHSG
;
A
#
# COMPACT_ATOMS: atom_id res chain seq x y z
N GLN A 1 -8.25 13.23 16.26
CA GLN A 1 -8.42 12.02 17.10
C GLN A 1 -9.49 12.30 18.16
N VAL A 2 -10.31 11.32 18.51
CA VAL A 2 -11.36 11.47 19.54
C VAL A 2 -10.87 10.84 20.84
N SER A 3 -10.98 11.57 21.94
CA SER A 3 -10.57 11.15 23.29
C SER A 3 -11.45 10.01 23.84
N ASP A 4 -12.75 10.07 23.56
CA ASP A 4 -13.70 9.05 23.97
C ASP A 4 -14.58 8.60 22.79
N VAL A 5 -14.65 7.28 22.56
CA VAL A 5 -15.46 6.67 21.50
C VAL A 5 -16.95 7.03 21.65
N THR A 6 -17.42 7.35 22.87
CA THR A 6 -18.80 7.78 23.09
C THR A 6 -19.15 9.08 22.36
N GLU A 7 -18.18 9.96 22.09
CA GLU A 7 -18.40 11.21 21.36
C GLU A 7 -18.75 10.98 19.88
N LEU A 8 -18.47 9.78 19.34
CA LEU A 8 -18.80 9.37 17.98
C LEU A 8 -20.21 8.77 17.86
N ARG A 9 -20.89 8.53 18.99
CA ARG A 9 -22.25 7.97 19.00
C ARG A 9 -23.22 8.91 18.29
N GLY A 10 -23.93 8.40 17.29
CA GLY A 10 -24.91 9.16 16.51
C GLY A 10 -24.31 10.12 15.47
N LYS A 11 -22.98 10.29 15.41
CA LYS A 11 -22.29 11.14 14.42
C LYS A 11 -21.87 10.32 13.18
N TRP A 12 -22.86 9.78 12.48
CA TRP A 12 -22.65 8.89 11.32
C TRP A 12 -21.83 9.52 10.18
N ASN A 13 -21.86 10.85 10.06
CA ASN A 13 -21.09 11.61 9.06
C ASN A 13 -19.56 11.58 9.28
N LEU A 14 -19.09 11.20 10.47
CA LEU A 14 -17.66 11.08 10.76
C LEU A 14 -17.09 9.71 10.40
N TRP A 15 -17.97 8.71 10.22
CA TRP A 15 -17.60 7.36 9.88
C TRP A 15 -17.44 7.20 8.37
N LYS A 16 -16.46 6.38 7.95
CA LYS A 16 -16.24 6.01 6.55
C LYS A 16 -16.41 4.52 6.41
N LYS A 17 -17.28 4.10 5.50
CA LYS A 17 -17.53 2.68 5.21
C LYS A 17 -16.28 2.04 4.59
N ALA A 18 -15.73 1.05 5.28
CA ALA A 18 -14.54 0.31 4.84
C ALA A 18 -14.90 -0.90 3.95
N GLY A 19 -16.03 -1.55 4.22
CA GLY A 19 -16.51 -2.70 3.45
C GLY A 19 -17.83 -3.25 3.99
N THR A 20 -18.32 -4.32 3.38
CA THR A 20 -19.50 -5.07 3.81
C THR A 20 -19.24 -6.55 3.57
N ILE A 21 -19.72 -7.38 4.48
CA ILE A 21 -19.67 -8.84 4.39
C ILE A 21 -21.12 -9.30 4.43
N ASP A 22 -21.55 -10.02 3.40
CA ASP A 22 -22.83 -10.71 3.39
C ASP A 22 -22.58 -12.17 3.74
N LEU A 23 -23.17 -12.63 4.84
CA LEU A 23 -23.08 -14.02 5.28
C LEU A 23 -24.28 -14.80 4.73
N ALA A 24 -24.03 -16.01 4.23
CA ALA A 24 -25.10 -16.94 3.88
C ALA A 24 -25.86 -17.42 5.13
N THR A 25 -27.05 -17.98 4.95
CA THR A 25 -27.80 -18.59 6.06
C THR A 25 -26.96 -19.69 6.73
N ASP A 26 -26.93 -19.70 8.06
CA ASP A 26 -26.13 -20.60 8.93
C ASP A 26 -24.60 -20.47 8.81
N GLN A 27 -24.08 -19.51 8.04
CA GLN A 27 -22.65 -19.20 8.01
C GLN A 27 -22.23 -18.45 9.29
N LEU A 28 -21.19 -18.95 9.97
CA LEU A 28 -20.73 -18.41 11.27
C LEU A 28 -19.50 -17.51 11.17
N GLU A 29 -18.77 -17.58 10.06
CA GLU A 29 -17.51 -16.86 9.86
C GLU A 29 -17.52 -16.10 8.53
N GLY A 30 -16.95 -14.89 8.53
CA GLY A 30 -16.77 -14.06 7.34
C GLY A 30 -15.42 -13.38 7.34
N HIS A 31 -14.90 -13.11 6.15
CA HIS A 31 -13.61 -12.44 5.97
C HIS A 31 -13.78 -11.24 5.03
N LEU A 32 -13.09 -10.13 5.33
CA LEU A 32 -13.07 -8.93 4.50
C LEU A 32 -11.63 -8.57 4.19
N ASP A 33 -11.23 -8.80 2.94
CA ASP A 33 -9.95 -8.36 2.42
C ASP A 33 -10.05 -6.94 1.86
N LEU A 34 -9.20 -6.05 2.39
CA LEU A 34 -9.10 -4.69 1.89
C LEU A 34 -8.02 -4.63 0.82
N ALA A 35 -8.39 -4.20 -0.40
CA ALA A 35 -7.44 -4.02 -1.50
C ALA A 35 -6.31 -3.03 -1.16
N ILE A 36 -6.57 -2.08 -0.27
CA ILE A 36 -5.59 -1.12 0.25
C ILE A 36 -5.73 -1.06 1.77
N PRO A 37 -4.63 -1.19 2.55
CA PRO A 37 -4.67 -1.02 4.00
C PRO A 37 -5.26 0.34 4.38
N ILE A 38 -6.24 0.33 5.28
CA ILE A 38 -6.88 1.55 5.78
C ILE A 38 -6.24 1.94 7.11
N VAL A 39 -5.91 3.22 7.25
CA VAL A 39 -5.48 3.79 8.53
C VAL A 39 -6.71 4.25 9.30
N ALA A 40 -6.92 3.67 10.48
CA ALA A 40 -8.05 4.01 11.35
C ALA A 40 -7.60 4.13 12.81
N THR A 41 -8.24 5.03 13.55
CA THR A 41 -8.08 5.16 15.02
C THR A 41 -9.19 4.41 15.76
N ASN A 42 -10.38 4.33 15.15
CA ASN A 42 -11.55 3.64 15.69
C ASN A 42 -12.17 2.77 14.59
N ILE A 43 -12.70 1.62 14.96
CA ILE A 43 -13.39 0.69 14.06
C ILE A 43 -14.80 0.47 14.61
N GLN A 44 -15.80 0.61 13.75
CA GLN A 44 -17.18 0.29 14.05
C GLN A 44 -17.60 -0.92 13.20
N ILE A 45 -18.26 -1.88 13.86
CA ILE A 45 -18.88 -3.02 13.20
C ILE A 45 -20.38 -2.82 13.29
N GLU A 46 -21.03 -2.72 12.13
CA GLU A 46 -22.46 -2.49 12.01
C GLU A 46 -23.15 -3.77 11.53
N PHE A 47 -24.21 -4.18 12.22
CA PHE A 47 -25.08 -5.27 11.81
C PHE A 47 -26.26 -4.69 11.05
N ALA A 48 -26.24 -4.80 9.72
CA ALA A 48 -27.21 -4.15 8.84
C ALA A 48 -28.53 -4.94 8.70
N ASP A 49 -28.45 -6.27 8.59
CA ASP A 49 -29.63 -7.13 8.41
C ASP A 49 -29.40 -8.51 9.03
N PHE A 50 -30.50 -9.24 9.29
CA PHE A 50 -30.49 -10.58 9.88
C PHE A 50 -31.35 -11.53 9.07
N HIS A 51 -30.83 -12.75 8.82
CA HIS A 51 -31.63 -13.81 8.21
C HIS A 51 -32.82 -14.18 9.09
N ALA A 52 -34.03 -14.15 8.51
CA ALA A 52 -35.25 -14.51 9.22
C ALA A 52 -35.27 -16.01 9.55
N GLN A 53 -35.15 -16.36 10.83
CA GLN A 53 -35.41 -17.73 11.28
C GLN A 53 -36.93 -17.97 11.35
N ALA A 54 -37.41 -19.01 10.65
CA ALA A 54 -38.82 -19.40 10.55
C ALA A 54 -39.48 -19.78 11.90
N SER A 55 -38.72 -19.90 12.99
CA SER A 55 -39.21 -20.22 14.35
C SER A 55 -39.47 -19.00 15.24
N SER A 56 -39.50 -17.79 14.67
CA SER A 56 -39.57 -16.51 15.40
C SER A 56 -40.95 -16.16 15.98
N SER A 57 -41.97 -17.01 15.84
CA SER A 57 -43.31 -16.71 16.36
C SER A 57 -43.50 -16.94 17.87
N SER A 58 -42.50 -17.39 18.64
CA SER A 58 -42.69 -17.68 20.08
C SER A 58 -41.42 -17.69 20.96
N GLN A 59 -40.46 -16.79 20.79
CA GLN A 59 -39.40 -16.67 21.81
C GLN A 59 -39.98 -16.09 23.11
N ARG A 60 -40.28 -16.98 24.06
CA ARG A 60 -40.73 -16.59 25.39
C ARG A 60 -39.57 -15.89 26.11
N MET A 61 -39.82 -14.68 26.61
CA MET A 61 -38.87 -13.93 27.44
C MET A 61 -38.38 -14.80 28.60
N LEU A 62 -37.06 -14.92 28.78
CA LEU A 62 -36.44 -15.68 29.86
C LEU A 62 -35.76 -14.74 30.86
N CYS A 63 -35.91 -15.04 32.15
CA CYS A 63 -35.24 -14.27 33.20
C CYS A 63 -33.71 -14.44 33.11
N PRO A 64 -32.91 -13.36 33.10
CA PRO A 64 -31.45 -13.44 32.99
C PRO A 64 -30.79 -14.12 34.19
N ARG A 65 -31.43 -14.12 35.36
CA ARG A 65 -30.86 -14.69 36.60
C ARG A 65 -31.14 -16.18 36.77
N CYS A 66 -32.37 -16.62 36.49
CA CYS A 66 -32.82 -17.98 36.77
C CYS A 66 -33.25 -18.76 35.53
N ASN A 67 -33.16 -18.15 34.34
CA ASN A 67 -33.53 -18.70 33.04
C ASN A 67 -34.98 -19.21 32.93
N ARG A 68 -35.84 -18.83 33.88
CA ARG A 68 -37.27 -19.19 33.86
C ARG A 68 -38.05 -18.26 32.94
N PRO A 69 -39.08 -18.75 32.24
CA PRO A 69 -39.92 -17.91 31.39
C PRO A 69 -40.63 -16.84 32.22
N VAL A 70 -40.66 -15.63 31.68
CA VAL A 70 -41.32 -14.46 32.24
C VAL A 70 -42.52 -14.14 31.36
N THR A 71 -43.71 -14.26 31.94
CA THR A 71 -44.99 -13.97 31.28
C THR A 71 -45.56 -12.62 31.67
N ASP A 72 -44.88 -11.90 32.57
CA ASP A 72 -45.30 -10.58 33.01
C ASP A 72 -45.03 -9.54 31.92
N ARG A 73 -46.01 -8.68 31.66
CA ARG A 73 -45.93 -7.65 30.61
C ARG A 73 -44.88 -6.59 30.93
N HIS A 74 -44.59 -6.37 32.21
CA HIS A 74 -43.54 -5.45 32.66
C HIS A 74 -42.17 -6.13 32.76
N GLY A 75 -42.06 -7.40 32.36
CA GLY A 75 -40.80 -8.14 32.33
C GLY A 75 -40.30 -8.57 33.72
N VAL A 76 -41.10 -8.51 34.79
CA VAL A 76 -40.63 -8.87 36.14
C VAL A 76 -40.78 -10.37 36.39
N CYS A 77 -39.67 -11.03 36.74
CA CYS A 77 -39.68 -12.46 37.07
C CYS A 77 -40.40 -12.74 38.40
N ARG A 78 -41.42 -13.61 38.40
CA ARG A 78 -42.17 -13.98 39.63
C ARG A 78 -41.33 -14.70 40.69
N TYR A 79 -40.22 -15.34 40.30
CA TYR A 79 -39.41 -16.16 41.20
C TYR A 79 -38.28 -15.39 41.87
N CYS A 80 -37.46 -14.70 41.08
CA CYS A 80 -36.30 -13.97 41.60
C CYS A 80 -36.45 -12.45 41.60
N ARG A 81 -37.62 -11.93 41.17
CA ARG A 81 -37.98 -10.50 41.09
C ARG A 81 -37.05 -9.63 40.24
N GLU A 82 -36.18 -10.23 39.44
CA GLU A 82 -35.34 -9.51 38.47
C GLU A 82 -36.11 -9.19 37.19
N ASN A 83 -35.70 -8.12 36.51
CA ASN A 83 -36.29 -7.72 35.24
C ASN A 83 -35.64 -8.50 34.08
N ALA A 84 -36.48 -9.09 33.22
CA ALA A 84 -36.11 -9.89 32.06
C ALA A 84 -35.35 -9.08 30.98
N PHE A 85 -35.56 -7.77 30.94
CA PHE A 85 -34.89 -6.85 30.01
C PHE A 85 -33.49 -6.43 30.49
N GLN A 86 -33.05 -6.84 31.68
CA GLN A 86 -31.71 -6.55 32.15
C GLN A 86 -30.65 -7.33 31.36
N CYS A 87 -29.59 -6.64 30.96
CA CYS A 87 -28.40 -7.25 30.42
C CYS A 87 -27.78 -8.24 31.42
N ARG A 88 -27.46 -9.46 30.97
CA ARG A 88 -26.84 -10.50 31.81
C ARG A 88 -25.45 -10.12 32.32
N LEU A 89 -24.76 -9.23 31.61
CA LEU A 89 -23.40 -8.82 31.93
C LEU A 89 -23.35 -7.58 32.82
N CYS A 90 -23.93 -6.46 32.38
CA CYS A 90 -23.86 -5.18 33.10
C CYS A 90 -25.14 -4.79 33.87
N ARG A 91 -26.22 -5.58 33.78
CA ARG A 91 -27.54 -5.31 34.38
C ARG A 91 -28.27 -4.06 33.87
N ASN A 92 -27.75 -3.37 32.85
CA ASN A 92 -28.44 -2.24 32.24
C ASN A 92 -29.73 -2.66 31.52
N ILE A 93 -30.72 -1.76 31.52
CA ILE A 93 -32.00 -1.92 30.82
C ILE A 93 -32.10 -0.82 29.76
N ASN A 94 -32.22 -1.21 28.49
CA ASN A 94 -32.42 -0.26 27.40
C ASN A 94 -33.91 0.10 27.28
N TYR A 95 -34.36 1.15 27.98
CA TYR A 95 -35.74 1.61 27.94
C TYR A 95 -36.17 2.18 26.58
N GLU A 96 -35.23 2.58 25.73
CA GLU A 96 -35.53 3.07 24.37
C GLU A 96 -35.88 1.93 23.41
N ASN A 97 -35.19 0.80 23.54
CA ASN A 97 -35.42 -0.38 22.72
C ASN A 97 -35.19 -1.66 23.54
N LEU A 98 -36.28 -2.20 24.09
CA LEU A 98 -36.29 -3.37 24.97
C LEU A 98 -35.90 -4.67 24.24
N ASP A 99 -36.15 -4.73 22.93
CA ASP A 99 -35.82 -5.86 22.07
C ASP A 99 -34.50 -5.65 21.31
N ALA A 100 -33.67 -4.70 21.75
CA ALA A 100 -32.36 -4.47 21.16
C ALA A 100 -31.51 -5.75 21.12
N PHE A 101 -30.88 -5.98 19.98
CA PHE A 101 -30.03 -7.14 19.75
C PHE A 101 -28.74 -7.10 20.59
N LEU A 102 -28.17 -5.90 20.75
CA LEU A 102 -26.98 -5.63 21.57
C LEU A 102 -27.34 -4.70 22.73
N CYS A 103 -26.75 -4.94 23.90
CA CYS A 103 -26.81 -3.99 25.01
C CYS A 103 -26.10 -2.68 24.61
N ASN A 104 -26.80 -1.55 24.76
CA ASN A 104 -26.29 -0.21 24.43
C ASN A 104 -25.13 0.29 25.30
N GLU A 105 -24.85 -0.37 26.43
CA GLU A 105 -23.72 -0.03 27.31
C GLU A 105 -22.52 -0.95 27.13
N CYS A 106 -22.71 -2.26 27.19
CA CYS A 106 -21.60 -3.22 27.19
C CYS A 106 -21.48 -4.06 25.90
N GLY A 107 -22.38 -3.89 24.93
CA GLY A 107 -22.37 -4.65 23.67
C GLY A 107 -22.75 -6.13 23.80
N TYR A 108 -23.08 -6.62 25.00
CA TYR A 108 -23.49 -8.01 25.21
C TYR A 108 -24.77 -8.33 24.41
N CYS A 109 -24.77 -9.48 23.73
CA CYS A 109 -25.92 -10.01 23.00
C CYS A 109 -26.46 -11.26 23.69
N LYS A 110 -27.79 -11.38 23.79
CA LYS A 110 -28.45 -12.56 24.37
C LYS A 110 -28.53 -13.75 23.40
N HIS A 111 -28.37 -13.51 22.10
CA HIS A 111 -28.58 -14.49 21.04
C HIS A 111 -27.29 -15.06 20.46
N ALA A 112 -26.19 -14.29 20.52
CA ALA A 112 -24.95 -14.66 19.86
C ALA A 112 -23.73 -14.17 20.66
N ARG A 113 -22.59 -14.79 20.37
CA ARG A 113 -21.26 -14.32 20.78
C ARG A 113 -20.50 -13.99 19.52
N PHE A 114 -19.78 -12.86 19.55
CA PHE A 114 -18.98 -12.38 18.43
C PHE A 114 -17.52 -12.34 18.85
N ASP A 115 -16.65 -12.87 17.98
CA ASP A 115 -15.21 -12.77 18.12
C ASP A 115 -14.67 -12.12 16.83
N TYR A 116 -13.82 -11.10 16.98
CA TYR A 116 -13.29 -10.32 15.86
C TYR A 116 -11.77 -10.44 15.83
N SER A 117 -11.23 -10.79 14.67
CA SER A 117 -9.78 -10.83 14.44
C SER A 117 -9.39 -9.79 13.40
N LEU A 118 -8.45 -8.91 13.75
CA LEU A 118 -7.99 -7.83 12.89
C LEU A 118 -6.50 -8.03 12.59
N TYR A 119 -6.12 -7.98 11.32
CA TYR A 119 -4.72 -7.91 10.92
C TYR A 119 -4.30 -6.45 10.80
N CYS A 120 -3.64 -5.94 11.83
CA CYS A 120 -3.29 -4.53 11.93
C CYS A 120 -1.82 -4.32 12.32
N LYS A 121 -1.24 -3.24 11.80
CA LYS A 121 0.07 -2.73 12.19
C LYS A 121 -0.11 -1.33 12.78
N PRO A 122 0.54 -0.99 13.90
CA PRO A 122 0.57 0.39 14.38
C PRO A 122 1.05 1.32 13.27
N SER A 123 0.26 2.34 12.97
CA SER A 123 0.58 3.34 11.96
C SER A 123 0.57 4.71 12.59
N LEU A 124 1.63 5.46 12.34
CA LEU A 124 1.74 6.84 12.77
C LEU A 124 1.05 7.75 11.75
N SER A 125 -0.12 8.29 12.12
CA SER A 125 -0.84 9.24 11.28
C SER A 125 -1.01 10.56 12.00
N VAL A 126 -0.26 11.57 11.55
CA VAL A 126 -0.38 12.95 12.03
C VAL A 126 -1.37 13.68 11.13
N GLU A 127 -2.41 14.27 11.75
CA GLU A 127 -3.41 15.07 11.04
C GLU A 127 -2.75 16.27 10.34
N PRO A 128 -3.18 16.64 9.12
CA PRO A 128 -2.68 17.82 8.44
C PRO A 128 -2.96 19.09 9.25
N ILE A 129 -1.98 19.98 9.39
CA ILE A 129 -2.13 21.28 10.05
C ILE A 129 -2.80 22.23 9.06
N MET A 130 -4.02 22.68 9.37
CA MET A 130 -4.82 23.51 8.45
C MET A 130 -4.91 24.97 8.88
N ASP A 131 -4.88 25.24 10.18
CA ASP A 131 -4.99 26.57 10.79
C ASP A 131 -3.93 26.80 11.89
N GLU A 132 -3.95 27.99 12.51
CA GLU A 132 -3.02 28.35 13.59
C GLU A 132 -3.32 27.61 14.91
N ASP A 133 -4.56 27.17 15.13
CA ASP A 133 -4.91 26.37 16.32
C ASP A 133 -4.34 24.95 16.23
N ASP A 134 -4.42 24.33 15.06
CA ASP A 134 -3.78 23.06 14.73
C ASP A 134 -2.26 23.15 14.86
N LYS A 135 -1.68 24.29 14.45
CA LYS A 135 -0.25 24.54 14.59
C LYS A 135 0.14 24.64 16.07
N ALA A 136 -0.63 25.35 16.89
CA ALA A 136 -0.39 25.42 18.33
C ALA A 136 -0.46 24.02 18.97
N LYS A 137 -1.46 23.21 18.61
CA LYS A 137 -1.56 21.80 19.06
C LYS A 137 -0.38 20.94 18.59
N ALA A 138 0.08 21.14 17.36
CA ALA A 138 1.23 20.44 16.81
C ALA A 138 2.53 20.78 17.57
N VAL A 139 2.73 22.05 17.93
CA VAL A 139 3.88 22.49 18.74
C VAL A 139 3.84 21.87 20.14
N LEU A 140 2.68 21.92 20.82
CA LEU A 140 2.51 21.26 22.13
C LEU A 140 2.78 19.74 22.04
N THR A 141 2.36 19.11 20.95
CA THR A 141 2.63 17.69 20.70
C THR A 141 4.13 17.46 20.51
N MET A 142 4.84 18.34 19.79
CA MET A 142 6.29 18.25 19.64
C MET A 142 7.03 18.39 20.97
N GLU A 143 6.63 19.33 21.83
CA GLU A 143 7.23 19.49 23.16
C GLU A 143 7.04 18.23 24.00
N ARG A 144 5.80 17.73 24.08
CA ARG A 144 5.47 16.50 24.80
C ARG A 144 6.27 15.29 24.31
N GLU A 145 6.36 15.07 23.00
CA GLU A 145 7.10 13.93 22.46
C GLU A 145 8.62 14.09 22.58
N SER A 146 9.12 15.33 22.63
CA SER A 146 10.53 15.59 22.93
C SER A 146 10.87 15.21 24.38
N GLU A 147 10.01 15.57 25.33
CA GLU A 147 10.15 15.16 26.73
C GLU A 147 10.05 13.64 26.90
N ASN A 148 9.09 13.01 26.22
CA ASN A 148 8.91 11.55 26.24
C ASN A 148 10.15 10.84 25.70
N ALA A 149 10.70 11.29 24.58
CA ALA A 149 11.90 10.71 24.00
C ALA A 149 13.11 10.87 24.93
N TYR A 150 13.23 12.03 25.58
CA TYR A 150 14.32 12.28 26.53
C TYR A 150 14.21 11.37 27.77
N LYS A 151 13.01 11.20 28.34
CA LYS A 151 12.78 10.25 29.45
C LYS A 151 13.11 8.82 29.04
N ALA A 152 12.61 8.38 27.88
CA ALA A 152 12.90 7.04 27.37
C ALA A 152 14.41 6.81 27.13
N PHE A 153 15.12 7.84 26.67
CA PHE A 153 16.58 7.79 26.54
C PHE A 153 17.28 7.63 27.90
N GLN A 154 16.87 8.38 28.93
CA GLN A 154 17.39 8.25 30.29
C GLN A 154 17.15 6.85 30.88
N ASP A 155 16.00 6.24 30.58
CA ASP A 155 15.67 4.89 31.02
C ASP A 155 16.59 3.85 30.33
N ILE A 156 16.85 4.01 29.04
CA ILE A 156 17.79 3.15 28.29
C ILE A 156 19.22 3.30 28.85
N GLU A 157 19.65 4.53 29.14
CA GLU A 157 20.97 4.81 29.72
C GLU A 157 21.09 4.20 31.12
N SER A 158 20.01 4.19 31.89
CA SER A 158 19.95 3.53 33.20
C SER A 158 20.01 2.00 33.07
N CYS A 159 19.31 1.42 32.09
CA CYS A 159 19.42 -0.01 31.78
C CYS A 159 20.85 -0.39 31.36
N LYS A 160 21.51 0.45 30.54
CA LYS A 160 22.90 0.26 30.13
C LYS A 160 23.84 0.25 31.34
N ARG A 161 23.73 1.24 32.24
CA ARG A 161 24.52 1.30 33.48
C ARG A 161 24.32 0.05 34.35
N ALA A 162 23.07 -0.42 34.48
CA ALA A 162 22.76 -1.64 35.23
C ALA A 162 23.41 -2.89 34.62
N LEU A 163 23.41 -3.01 33.29
CA LEU A 163 24.07 -4.11 32.59
C LEU A 163 25.60 -4.04 32.72
N GLU A 164 26.20 -2.86 32.59
CA GLU A 164 27.64 -2.66 32.76
C GLU A 164 28.09 -3.10 34.16
N VAL A 165 27.38 -2.68 35.22
CA VAL A 165 27.65 -3.10 36.60
C VAL A 165 27.52 -4.62 36.77
N LEU A 166 26.56 -5.24 36.09
CA LEU A 166 26.31 -6.68 36.17
C LEU A 166 27.41 -7.52 35.50
N PHE A 167 28.03 -7.01 34.43
CA PHE A 167 29.09 -7.68 33.67
C PHE A 167 30.51 -7.19 34.01
N MET A 168 30.67 -6.25 34.94
CA MET A 168 31.99 -5.80 35.42
C MET A 168 32.83 -6.98 35.98
N PRO A 169 34.12 -7.12 35.59
CA PRO A 169 34.99 -8.17 36.08
C PRO A 169 35.19 -8.12 37.60
N GLN A 170 35.01 -9.26 38.27
CA GLN A 170 35.17 -9.45 39.71
C GLN A 170 36.66 -9.60 40.10
N LEU A 171 37.53 -8.67 39.71
CA LEU A 171 38.96 -8.75 40.06
C LEU A 171 39.29 -7.78 41.20
N ASN A 172 39.55 -8.35 42.38
CA ASN A 172 39.98 -7.72 43.63
C ASN A 172 39.25 -6.42 43.97
N GLU A 173 38.07 -6.54 44.59
CA GLU A 173 37.27 -5.41 45.07
C GLU A 173 38.02 -4.63 46.17
N GLY A 174 38.57 -3.46 45.82
CA GLY A 174 38.85 -2.41 46.79
C GLY A 174 37.54 -1.71 47.19
N ASP A 175 37.47 -1.16 48.40
CA ASP A 175 36.27 -0.49 48.96
C ASP A 175 35.69 0.59 48.02
N ASP A 176 36.52 1.20 47.18
CA ASP A 176 36.15 2.23 46.19
C ASP A 176 35.31 1.69 45.01
N VAL A 177 35.56 0.44 44.59
CA VAL A 177 34.77 -0.23 43.52
C VAL A 177 33.42 -0.68 44.05
N ARG A 178 33.36 -1.11 45.32
CA ARG A 178 32.14 -1.51 46.02
C ARG A 178 31.22 -0.31 46.28
N ALA A 179 31.79 0.85 46.64
CA ALA A 179 31.07 2.11 46.79
C ALA A 179 30.48 2.60 45.46
N LYS A 180 31.22 2.54 44.35
CA LYS A 180 30.73 2.89 43.00
C LYS A 180 29.59 1.96 42.54
N LYS A 181 29.67 0.67 42.86
CA LYS A 181 28.62 -0.32 42.61
C LYS A 181 27.34 -0.01 43.38
N GLN A 182 27.45 0.37 44.66
CA GLN A 182 26.31 0.79 45.49
C GLN A 182 25.71 2.13 45.06
N ALA A 183 26.52 3.11 44.65
CA ALA A 183 26.05 4.39 44.14
C ALA A 183 25.30 4.27 42.80
N ALA A 184 25.77 3.39 41.90
CA ALA A 184 25.07 3.08 40.65
C ALA A 184 23.73 2.34 40.87
N LEU A 185 23.59 1.62 42.00
CA LEU A 185 22.38 0.91 42.42
C LEU A 185 21.42 1.78 43.25
N SER A 186 21.86 2.94 43.76
CA SER A 186 21.04 3.85 44.58
C SER A 186 20.38 4.97 43.78
N ASP A 187 20.73 5.14 42.51
CA ASP A 187 20.06 6.07 41.60
C ASP A 187 18.65 5.53 41.33
N GLY A 188 17.62 6.28 41.74
CA GLY A 188 16.26 5.80 42.06
C GLY A 188 15.45 5.10 40.97
N ASN A 189 16.02 4.88 39.79
CA ASN A 189 15.42 4.15 38.66
C ASN A 189 16.05 2.77 38.41
N VAL A 190 17.08 2.36 39.14
CA VAL A 190 17.66 1.02 39.02
C VAL A 190 16.95 0.07 39.99
N LEU A 191 16.22 -0.91 39.46
CA LEU A 191 15.67 -2.01 40.25
C LEU A 191 16.79 -2.61 41.11
N ASN A 192 16.61 -2.57 42.43
CA ASN A 192 17.59 -3.07 43.38
C ASN A 192 17.97 -4.50 42.98
N LEU A 193 19.27 -4.79 42.85
CA LEU A 193 19.77 -6.10 42.43
C LEU A 193 19.23 -7.25 43.33
N ASN A 194 18.90 -6.94 44.59
CA ASN A 194 18.24 -7.86 45.52
C ASN A 194 16.77 -8.12 45.15
N GLN A 195 16.06 -7.16 44.57
CA GLN A 195 14.71 -7.34 44.01
C GLN A 195 14.75 -8.12 42.69
N ILE A 196 15.76 -7.94 41.85
CA ILE A 196 15.95 -8.75 40.62
C ILE A 196 16.27 -10.21 40.97
N ALA A 197 17.11 -10.45 41.98
CA ALA A 197 17.37 -11.80 42.51
C ALA A 197 16.12 -12.43 43.15
N ALA A 198 15.28 -11.64 43.83
CA ALA A 198 14.00 -12.10 44.37
C ALA A 198 12.99 -12.43 43.25
N ILE A 199 12.90 -11.62 42.19
CA ILE A 199 12.06 -11.88 41.02
C ILE A 199 12.55 -13.14 40.29
N ALA A 200 13.85 -13.29 40.07
CA ALA A 200 14.43 -14.48 39.44
C ALA A 200 14.23 -15.77 40.27
N ASN A 201 14.22 -15.67 41.60
CA ASN A 201 13.92 -16.81 42.49
C ASN A 201 12.41 -17.10 42.62
N LEU A 202 11.54 -16.09 42.44
CA LEU A 202 10.07 -16.26 42.42
C LEU A 202 9.58 -16.76 41.05
N THR A 203 10.22 -16.39 39.95
CA THR A 203 9.93 -16.90 38.61
C THR A 203 10.69 -18.20 38.34
N GLY A 204 10.39 -19.22 39.13
CA GLY A 204 10.53 -20.62 38.71
C GLY A 204 9.51 -21.01 37.62
N GLN A 205 8.71 -20.06 37.12
CA GLN A 205 7.76 -20.22 36.03
C GLN A 205 8.04 -19.19 34.92
N SER A 206 8.45 -19.74 33.78
CA SER A 206 8.39 -19.22 32.41
C SER A 206 8.28 -17.71 32.22
N VAL A 207 9.40 -17.07 31.86
CA VAL A 207 9.41 -15.78 31.15
C VAL A 207 9.61 -16.09 29.67
N GLY A 208 8.55 -15.93 28.85
CA GLY A 208 8.64 -16.09 27.40
C GLY A 208 8.83 -17.51 26.87
N GLY A 209 8.33 -18.55 27.57
CA GLY A 209 8.34 -19.92 27.08
C GLY A 209 9.68 -20.67 27.10
N ALA A 210 10.77 -20.05 27.59
CA ALA A 210 12.06 -20.71 27.74
C ALA A 210 12.35 -21.05 29.21
N VAL A 211 12.60 -22.33 29.50
CA VAL A 211 13.07 -22.81 30.81
C VAL A 211 14.59 -22.63 30.85
N PHE A 212 15.08 -21.66 31.63
CA PHE A 212 16.52 -21.44 31.80
C PHE A 212 17.10 -22.32 32.92
N GLY A 213 17.06 -23.64 32.73
CA GLY A 213 17.84 -24.58 33.54
C GLY A 213 19.31 -24.55 33.11
N GLY A 214 20.23 -24.18 34.00
CA GLY A 214 21.68 -24.25 33.76
C GLY A 214 22.37 -22.97 33.24
N VAL A 215 21.67 -21.83 33.19
CA VAL A 215 22.24 -20.55 32.72
C VAL A 215 22.71 -19.68 33.90
N SER A 216 23.85 -18.98 33.75
CA SER A 216 24.40 -18.10 34.80
C SER A 216 23.38 -17.08 35.29
N LYS A 217 23.32 -16.84 36.61
CA LYS A 217 22.44 -15.85 37.25
C LYS A 217 22.61 -14.43 36.66
N GLN A 218 23.80 -14.11 36.16
CA GLN A 218 24.08 -12.84 35.48
C GLN A 218 23.28 -12.73 34.17
N ILE A 219 23.28 -13.79 33.36
CA ILE A 219 22.55 -13.83 32.08
C ILE A 219 21.03 -13.79 32.33
N GLN A 220 20.55 -14.46 33.38
CA GLN A 220 19.13 -14.39 33.77
C GLN A 220 18.72 -12.97 34.18
N SER A 221 19.50 -12.29 35.01
CA SER A 221 19.25 -10.90 35.40
C SER A 221 19.34 -9.91 34.23
N ALA A 222 20.29 -10.11 33.31
CA ALA A 222 20.40 -9.32 32.08
C ALA A 222 19.16 -9.49 31.18
N ALA A 223 18.65 -10.72 31.06
CA ALA A 223 17.43 -11.00 30.31
C ALA A 223 16.22 -10.26 30.90
N VAL A 224 16.08 -10.20 32.23
CA VAL A 224 15.00 -9.44 32.89
C VAL A 224 15.10 -7.95 32.57
N ILE A 225 16.29 -7.33 32.69
CA ILE A 225 16.51 -5.92 32.37
C ILE A 225 16.14 -5.63 30.90
N TYR A 226 16.51 -6.52 29.99
CA TYR A 226 16.20 -6.36 28.57
C TYR A 226 14.69 -6.50 28.27
N PHE A 227 14.08 -7.60 28.70
CA PHE A 227 12.71 -7.94 28.32
C PHE A 227 11.65 -7.11 29.05
N LYS A 228 11.96 -6.57 30.23
CA LYS A 228 11.02 -5.81 31.04
C LYS A 228 11.15 -4.30 30.87
N ASP A 229 12.37 -3.79 30.70
CA ASP A 229 12.62 -2.35 30.77
C ASP A 229 13.24 -1.82 29.47
N ALA A 230 14.42 -2.31 29.07
CA ALA A 230 15.17 -1.73 27.96
C ALA A 230 14.43 -1.81 26.61
N LYS A 231 13.77 -2.95 26.32
CA LYS A 231 13.00 -3.13 25.08
C LYS A 231 11.85 -2.13 24.96
N PHE A 232 11.11 -1.90 26.04
CA PHE A 232 9.96 -1.00 26.05
C PHE A 232 10.41 0.47 26.02
N ALA A 233 11.47 0.81 26.75
CA ALA A 233 12.07 2.14 26.69
C ALA A 233 12.58 2.47 25.27
N PHE A 234 13.25 1.52 24.61
CA PHE A 234 13.68 1.67 23.21
C PHE A 234 12.50 1.85 22.26
N GLN A 235 11.46 1.02 22.37
CA GLN A 235 10.28 1.14 21.52
C GLN A 235 9.53 2.47 21.75
N SER A 236 9.43 2.93 23.00
CA SER A 236 8.88 4.24 23.36
C SER A 236 9.67 5.39 22.74
N MET A 237 11.01 5.31 22.78
CA MET A 237 11.90 6.30 22.17
C MET A 237 11.72 6.34 20.64
N CYS A 238 11.68 5.18 19.97
CA CYS A 238 11.42 5.11 18.52
C CYS A 238 10.08 5.73 18.14
N ASN A 239 9.01 5.37 18.85
CA ASN A 239 7.67 5.92 18.60
C ASN A 239 7.65 7.45 18.77
N SER A 240 8.29 7.96 19.82
CA SER A 240 8.38 9.40 20.09
C SER A 240 9.18 10.13 18.99
N MET A 241 10.30 9.54 18.54
CA MET A 241 11.14 10.08 17.45
C MET A 241 10.41 10.09 16.10
N GLU A 242 9.69 9.01 15.77
CA GLU A 242 8.88 8.94 14.56
C GLU A 242 7.75 10.00 14.59
N MET A 243 7.07 10.15 15.73
CA MET A 243 6.06 11.19 15.94
C MET A 243 6.64 12.59 15.73
N LEU A 244 7.79 12.90 16.33
CA LEU A 244 8.47 14.17 16.15
C LEU A 244 8.82 14.44 14.68
N ALA A 245 9.35 13.45 13.97
CA ALA A 245 9.69 13.58 12.56
C ALA A 245 8.43 13.86 11.71
N ALA A 246 7.34 13.14 11.97
CA ALA A 246 6.08 13.31 11.25
C ALA A 246 5.44 14.68 11.51
N VAL A 247 5.39 15.12 12.77
CA VAL A 247 4.83 16.45 13.13
C VAL A 247 5.69 17.57 12.55
N ARG A 248 7.03 17.50 12.66
CA ARG A 248 7.95 18.48 12.03
C ARG A 248 7.70 18.61 10.54
N LYS A 249 7.59 17.48 9.82
CA LYS A 249 7.31 17.47 8.39
C LYS A 249 6.00 18.20 8.06
N LYS A 250 4.93 17.97 8.82
CA LYS A 250 3.64 18.64 8.63
C LYS A 250 3.71 20.15 8.95
N LEU A 251 4.42 20.52 10.01
CA LEU A 251 4.63 21.90 10.40
C LEU A 251 5.42 22.68 9.33
N THR A 252 6.50 22.09 8.80
CA THR A 252 7.26 22.69 7.69
C THR A 252 6.38 22.93 6.46
N LEU A 253 5.52 21.97 6.10
CA LEU A 253 4.59 22.13 4.99
C LEU A 253 3.60 23.29 5.25
N PHE A 254 3.02 23.38 6.44
CA PHE A 254 2.12 24.49 6.79
C PHE A 254 2.82 25.85 6.71
N LEU A 255 4.04 25.96 7.26
CA LEU A 255 4.83 27.20 7.23
C LEU A 255 5.19 27.60 5.79
N SER A 256 5.56 26.63 4.94
CA SER A 256 5.83 26.89 3.51
C SER A 256 4.61 27.37 2.74
N ARG A 257 3.41 26.92 3.13
CA ARG A 257 2.14 27.40 2.58
C ARG A 257 1.85 28.84 3.02
N SER A 258 2.14 29.16 4.29
CA SER A 258 1.96 30.50 4.85
C SER A 258 2.93 31.52 4.24
N SER A 259 4.18 31.13 3.96
CA SER A 259 5.19 32.00 3.32
C SER A 259 4.90 32.34 1.85
N ASN A 260 4.09 31.54 1.14
CA ASN A 260 3.69 31.84 -0.23
C ASN A 260 2.57 32.89 -0.31
N PHE A 261 1.96 33.27 0.81
CA PHE A 261 0.95 34.35 0.86
C PHE A 261 1.57 35.76 0.98
N SER A 262 2.88 35.89 1.18
CA SER A 262 3.55 37.19 1.37
C SER A 262 4.11 37.85 0.10
N ASN A 263 3.90 37.29 -1.10
CA ASN A 263 4.25 37.93 -2.37
C ASN A 263 3.04 38.01 -3.33
N PRO A 264 2.29 39.14 -3.36
CA PRO A 264 1.19 39.33 -4.27
C PRO A 264 1.68 40.01 -5.57
N SER A 265 2.38 39.29 -6.45
CA SER A 265 2.72 39.86 -7.76
C SER A 265 3.07 38.85 -8.85
N THR A 266 2.28 37.79 -9.05
CA THR A 266 2.18 37.12 -10.37
C THR A 266 0.85 36.37 -10.51
N PHE A 267 -0.07 36.92 -11.32
CA PHE A 267 -1.27 36.32 -11.94
C PHE A 267 -2.19 35.37 -11.14
N PRO A 268 -3.41 35.81 -10.76
CA PRO A 268 -4.47 34.94 -10.24
C PRO A 268 -5.39 34.47 -11.39
N ALA A 269 -5.16 33.28 -11.94
CA ALA A 269 -6.10 32.69 -12.93
C ALA A 269 -6.38 31.19 -12.76
N LEU A 270 -5.87 30.51 -11.72
CA LEU A 270 -6.18 29.10 -11.45
C LEU A 270 -6.44 28.76 -9.97
N SER A 271 -6.71 29.76 -9.12
CA SER A 271 -6.89 29.56 -7.67
C SER A 271 -8.28 29.10 -7.23
N LEU A 272 -9.20 28.78 -8.15
CA LEU A 272 -10.55 28.28 -7.80
C LEU A 272 -10.69 26.75 -7.77
N ILE A 273 -9.60 25.98 -7.93
CA ILE A 273 -9.61 24.50 -7.78
C ILE A 273 -8.70 24.00 -6.65
N SER A 274 -7.96 24.87 -5.95
CA SER A 274 -7.06 24.45 -4.86
C SER A 274 -7.78 24.35 -3.50
N ARG A 275 -8.79 23.49 -3.42
CA ARG A 275 -9.30 22.88 -2.16
C ARG A 275 -9.15 21.37 -2.18
N LYS A 276 -8.16 20.84 -2.89
CA LYS A 276 -7.82 19.41 -2.85
C LYS A 276 -6.50 19.25 -2.11
N GLN A 277 -6.51 18.38 -1.11
CA GLN A 277 -5.35 17.82 -0.42
C GLN A 277 -4.09 17.91 -1.29
N ASP A 278 -3.06 18.62 -0.82
CA ASP A 278 -1.72 18.57 -1.43
C ASP A 278 -1.18 17.14 -1.31
N ARG A 279 -1.59 16.31 -2.25
CA ARG A 279 -0.99 15.03 -2.60
C ARG A 279 0.19 15.29 -3.53
N SER A 280 1.08 16.21 -3.14
CA SER A 280 2.29 16.58 -3.88
C SER A 280 3.48 15.68 -3.56
N CYS A 281 3.24 14.45 -3.06
CA CYS A 281 4.32 13.48 -2.98
C CYS A 281 4.58 12.88 -4.36
N TYR A 282 5.84 12.55 -4.65
CA TYR A 282 6.25 11.92 -5.91
C TYR A 282 5.37 10.69 -6.26
N GLY A 283 4.98 9.89 -5.27
CA GLY A 283 4.09 8.73 -5.50
C GLY A 283 2.69 9.11 -6.00
N CYS A 284 2.09 10.18 -5.48
CA CYS A 284 0.78 10.65 -5.96
C CYS A 284 0.90 11.34 -7.33
N ALA A 285 1.96 12.11 -7.56
CA ALA A 285 2.23 12.69 -8.87
C ALA A 285 2.49 11.60 -9.92
N SER A 286 3.31 10.60 -9.61
CA SER A 286 3.57 9.43 -10.46
C SER A 286 2.31 8.63 -10.73
N SER A 287 1.46 8.40 -9.72
CA SER A 287 0.16 7.73 -9.90
C SER A 287 -0.80 8.54 -10.76
N PHE A 288 -0.80 9.88 -10.62
CA PHE A 288 -1.59 10.77 -11.47
C PHE A 288 -1.13 10.71 -12.92
N VAL A 289 0.18 10.76 -13.17
CA VAL A 289 0.73 10.64 -14.53
C VAL A 289 0.37 9.27 -15.12
N LEU A 290 0.48 8.18 -14.35
CA LEU A 290 0.07 6.85 -14.80
C LEU A 290 -1.42 6.80 -15.18
N PHE A 291 -2.29 7.37 -14.34
CA PHE A 291 -3.73 7.46 -14.63
C PHE A 291 -4.02 8.34 -15.86
N ALA A 292 -3.31 9.46 -16.01
CA ALA A 292 -3.47 10.35 -17.16
C ALA A 292 -3.05 9.68 -18.47
N ILE A 293 -1.94 8.91 -18.46
CA ILE A 293 -1.52 8.12 -19.62
C ILE A 293 -2.54 7.03 -19.93
N GLY A 294 -3.01 6.27 -18.94
CA GLY A 294 -4.05 5.26 -19.18
C GLY A 294 -5.37 5.86 -19.73
N LEU A 295 -5.73 7.07 -19.32
CA LEU A 295 -6.85 7.80 -19.91
C LEU A 295 -6.57 8.18 -21.37
N ILE A 296 -5.35 8.67 -21.67
CA ILE A 296 -4.94 9.02 -23.03
C ILE A 296 -4.90 7.77 -23.92
N ASP A 297 -4.45 6.62 -23.41
CA ASP A 297 -4.47 5.33 -24.11
C ASP A 297 -5.89 5.04 -24.65
N LYS A 298 -6.89 5.15 -23.76
CA LYS A 298 -8.30 4.95 -24.09
C LYS A 298 -8.90 6.01 -24.99
N LEU A 299 -8.46 7.26 -24.88
CA LEU A 299 -8.89 8.31 -25.79
C LEU A 299 -8.26 8.13 -27.18
N SER A 300 -7.04 7.61 -27.25
CA SER A 300 -6.27 7.43 -28.49
C SER A 300 -6.80 6.29 -29.36
N GLU A 301 -7.64 5.40 -28.83
CA GLU A 301 -8.43 4.43 -29.61
C GLU A 301 -9.36 5.12 -30.64
N LYS A 302 -9.66 6.41 -30.46
CA LYS A 302 -10.45 7.20 -31.42
C LYS A 302 -9.55 8.13 -32.25
N ASP A 303 -9.60 8.01 -33.58
CA ASP A 303 -8.79 8.80 -34.52
C ASP A 303 -8.84 10.32 -34.29
N ARG A 304 -10.02 10.84 -33.97
CA ARG A 304 -10.22 12.28 -33.72
C ARG A 304 -9.44 12.76 -32.50
N CYS A 305 -9.34 11.93 -31.47
CA CYS A 305 -8.63 12.25 -30.24
C CYS A 305 -7.12 12.05 -30.42
N ARG A 306 -6.70 11.01 -31.16
CA ARG A 306 -5.29 10.79 -31.54
C ARG A 306 -4.68 12.04 -32.18
N ARG A 307 -5.42 12.74 -33.05
CA ARG A 307 -4.99 14.01 -33.69
C ARG A 307 -4.72 15.16 -32.71
N ILE A 308 -5.35 15.19 -31.54
CA ILE A 308 -5.19 16.26 -30.55
C ILE A 308 -3.85 16.15 -29.80
N PHE A 309 -3.34 14.92 -29.66
CA PHE A 309 -2.15 14.63 -28.85
C PHE A 309 -0.84 14.56 -29.64
N ARG A 310 -0.89 14.80 -30.96
CA ARG A 310 0.15 14.37 -31.92
C ARG A 310 1.59 14.75 -31.57
N GLU A 311 1.92 16.02 -31.39
CA GLU A 311 3.35 16.40 -31.41
C GLU A 311 3.98 16.48 -30.01
N ARG A 312 3.41 17.31 -29.13
CA ARG A 312 4.09 17.62 -27.85
C ARG A 312 4.06 16.44 -26.88
N LEU A 313 2.98 15.66 -26.88
CA LEU A 313 2.85 14.55 -25.94
C LEU A 313 3.81 13.41 -26.27
N VAL A 314 3.92 13.01 -27.55
CA VAL A 314 4.82 11.92 -27.96
C VAL A 314 6.27 12.28 -27.63
N HIS A 315 6.68 13.52 -27.94
CA HIS A 315 7.99 14.02 -27.57
C HIS A 315 8.24 13.96 -26.05
N ASP A 316 7.30 14.46 -25.23
CA ASP A 316 7.45 14.48 -23.77
C ASP A 316 7.46 13.06 -23.16
N LEU A 317 6.69 12.13 -23.73
CA LEU A 317 6.69 10.73 -23.30
C LEU A 317 8.03 10.03 -23.61
N ILE A 318 8.58 10.26 -24.81
CA ILE A 318 9.88 9.70 -25.21
C ILE A 318 11.00 10.25 -24.32
N HIS A 319 11.11 11.57 -24.18
CA HIS A 319 12.24 12.17 -23.46
C HIS A 319 12.15 12.09 -21.94
N SER A 320 10.94 11.99 -21.36
CA SER A 320 10.75 12.03 -19.90
C SER A 320 10.20 10.72 -19.33
N ALA A 321 9.07 10.23 -19.84
CA ALA A 321 8.35 9.13 -19.20
C ALA A 321 9.08 7.78 -19.34
N ILE A 322 9.67 7.52 -20.50
CA ILE A 322 10.41 6.28 -20.78
C ILE A 322 11.68 6.17 -19.92
N HIS A 323 12.39 7.27 -19.68
CA HIS A 323 13.68 7.23 -18.96
C HIS A 323 13.53 7.41 -17.45
N ASN A 324 12.65 8.31 -17.01
CA ASN A 324 12.55 8.71 -15.60
C ASN A 324 11.36 8.06 -14.86
N GLY A 325 10.59 7.21 -15.53
CA GLY A 325 9.40 6.57 -14.98
C GLY A 325 9.66 5.29 -14.18
N SER A 326 8.68 4.87 -13.38
CA SER A 326 8.63 3.52 -12.80
C SER A 326 8.40 2.47 -13.89
N ALA A 327 8.70 1.19 -13.64
CA ALA A 327 8.52 0.12 -14.64
C ALA A 327 7.10 0.10 -15.26
N SER A 328 6.06 0.29 -14.44
CA SER A 328 4.66 0.38 -14.91
C SER A 328 4.40 1.64 -15.75
N LEU A 329 5.03 2.76 -15.42
CA LEU A 329 4.89 3.99 -16.20
C LEU A 329 5.57 3.85 -17.56
N LYS A 330 6.74 3.20 -17.60
CA LYS A 330 7.47 2.94 -18.85
C LYS A 330 6.67 2.03 -19.78
N SER A 331 6.10 0.93 -19.27
CA SER A 331 5.28 0.02 -20.08
C SER A 331 4.04 0.71 -20.65
N GLU A 332 3.33 1.48 -19.81
CA GLU A 332 2.13 2.20 -20.26
C GLU A 332 2.47 3.30 -21.27
N ALA A 333 3.56 4.05 -21.04
CA ALA A 333 4.02 5.07 -21.97
C ALA A 333 4.40 4.48 -23.34
N ARG A 334 5.10 3.34 -23.39
CA ARG A 334 5.44 2.67 -24.66
C ARG A 334 4.18 2.24 -25.42
N ARG A 335 3.22 1.62 -24.73
CA ARG A 335 1.92 1.25 -25.31
C ARG A 335 1.19 2.46 -25.89
N THR A 336 1.08 3.55 -25.14
CA THR A 336 0.41 4.77 -25.59
C THR A 336 1.15 5.43 -26.76
N ILE A 337 2.48 5.47 -26.75
CA ILE A 337 3.26 5.94 -27.92
C ILE A 337 2.94 5.10 -29.15
N CYS A 338 2.95 3.77 -29.02
CA CYS A 338 2.64 2.84 -30.10
C CYS A 338 1.25 3.08 -30.70
N LEU A 339 0.24 3.37 -29.89
CA LEU A 339 -1.10 3.74 -30.38
C LEU A 339 -1.12 5.11 -31.08
N LEU A 340 -0.35 6.08 -30.59
CA LEU A 340 -0.32 7.43 -31.13
C LEU A 340 0.39 7.51 -32.49
N ILE A 341 1.46 6.73 -32.68
CA ILE A 341 2.25 6.71 -33.93
C ILE A 341 1.62 5.83 -35.02
N LYS A 342 0.67 4.96 -34.66
CA LYS A 342 0.05 4.02 -35.62
C LYS A 342 -0.50 4.76 -36.84
N ASP A 343 -0.14 4.34 -38.04
CA ASP A 343 -0.56 4.95 -39.32
C ASP A 343 -0.20 6.45 -39.45
N ASP A 344 0.83 6.91 -38.74
CA ASP A 344 1.33 8.29 -38.77
C ASP A 344 2.84 8.32 -39.06
N ASP A 345 3.18 8.54 -40.33
CA ASP A 345 4.58 8.55 -40.80
C ASP A 345 5.42 9.64 -40.13
N ASP A 346 4.87 10.84 -39.92
CA ASP A 346 5.60 11.97 -39.37
C ASP A 346 6.01 11.71 -37.91
N LEU A 347 5.08 11.22 -37.09
CA LEU A 347 5.35 10.88 -35.69
C LEU A 347 6.25 9.65 -35.56
N THR A 348 6.06 8.65 -36.43
CA THR A 348 6.94 7.48 -36.49
C THR A 348 8.38 7.90 -36.81
N MET A 349 8.57 8.76 -37.81
CA MET A 349 9.88 9.30 -38.17
C MET A 349 10.51 10.14 -37.04
N ALA A 350 9.72 10.97 -36.35
CA ALA A 350 10.20 11.75 -35.21
C ALA A 350 10.68 10.83 -34.06
N MET A 351 9.91 9.81 -33.71
CA MET A 351 10.30 8.82 -32.69
C MET A 351 11.59 8.10 -33.09
N LEU A 352 11.64 7.57 -34.31
CA LEU A 352 12.80 6.85 -34.85
C LEU A 352 14.05 7.74 -34.88
N SER A 353 13.92 9.02 -35.24
CA SER A 353 15.02 9.97 -35.24
C SER A 353 15.54 10.26 -33.84
N SER A 354 14.66 10.37 -32.83
CA SER A 354 15.07 10.57 -31.44
C SER A 354 15.84 9.36 -30.89
N ILE A 355 15.38 8.14 -31.19
CA ILE A 355 16.08 6.90 -30.81
C ILE A 355 17.45 6.82 -31.49
N GLN A 356 17.50 7.06 -32.80
CA GLN A 356 18.76 7.07 -33.57
C GLN A 356 19.76 8.08 -33.00
N HIS A 357 19.34 9.32 -32.77
CA HIS A 357 20.21 10.37 -32.24
C HIS A 357 20.82 9.99 -30.90
N LYS A 358 20.03 9.35 -30.02
CA LYS A 358 20.49 8.88 -28.72
C LYS A 358 21.48 7.72 -28.85
N ILE A 359 21.23 6.78 -29.75
CA ILE A 359 22.16 5.68 -30.07
C ILE A 359 23.48 6.27 -30.58
N ASP A 360 23.45 7.22 -31.52
CA ASP A 360 24.65 7.85 -32.06
C ASP A 360 25.47 8.58 -30.99
N LEU A 361 24.80 9.26 -30.05
CA LEU A 361 25.44 9.89 -28.90
C LEU A 361 26.12 8.86 -27.98
N CYS A 362 25.43 7.76 -27.69
CA CYS A 362 25.94 6.67 -26.85
C CYS A 362 27.14 5.97 -27.50
N LEU A 363 27.07 5.72 -28.81
CA LEU A 363 28.16 5.13 -29.58
C LEU A 363 29.39 6.06 -29.64
N SER A 364 29.16 7.38 -29.69
CA SER A 364 30.24 8.38 -29.69
C SER A 364 30.91 8.52 -28.32
N HIS A 365 30.17 8.32 -27.22
CA HIS A 365 30.63 8.51 -25.84
C HIS A 365 30.66 7.20 -25.03
N HIS A 366 30.83 6.06 -25.69
CA HIS A 366 30.73 4.71 -25.10
C HIS A 366 31.69 4.43 -23.93
N ARG A 367 32.75 5.23 -23.75
CA ARG A 367 33.68 5.09 -22.62
C ARG A 367 33.15 5.67 -21.30
N ALA A 368 32.20 6.60 -21.37
CA ALA A 368 31.67 7.34 -20.23
C ALA A 368 30.25 6.92 -19.85
N LEU A 369 29.61 6.08 -20.66
CA LEU A 369 28.21 5.70 -20.54
C LEU A 369 28.08 4.18 -20.44
N ASP A 370 27.21 3.73 -19.56
CA ASP A 370 26.75 2.34 -19.56
C ASP A 370 25.65 2.18 -20.60
N LEU A 371 26.00 1.61 -21.76
CA LEU A 371 25.09 1.53 -22.91
C LEU A 371 23.86 0.68 -22.61
N GLU A 372 23.99 -0.38 -21.83
CA GLU A 372 22.89 -1.32 -21.55
C GLU A 372 21.80 -0.63 -20.75
N SER A 373 22.13 0.06 -19.66
CA SER A 373 21.13 0.76 -18.84
C SER A 373 20.52 1.98 -19.52
N VAL A 374 21.27 2.66 -20.41
CA VAL A 374 20.81 3.88 -21.08
C VAL A 374 19.89 3.60 -22.27
N LEU A 375 20.12 2.49 -23.00
CA LEU A 375 19.42 2.19 -24.26
C LEU A 375 18.33 1.11 -24.13
N ILE A 376 18.26 0.38 -23.01
CA ILE A 376 17.29 -0.73 -22.83
C ILE A 376 15.84 -0.29 -23.10
N ASP A 377 15.44 0.88 -22.62
CA ASP A 377 14.07 1.36 -22.77
C ASP A 377 13.77 1.88 -24.18
N ASP A 378 14.76 2.51 -24.84
CA ASP A 378 14.65 2.96 -26.24
C ASP A 378 14.55 1.78 -27.20
N MET A 379 15.37 0.75 -26.99
CA MET A 379 15.33 -0.47 -27.80
C MET A 379 14.07 -1.29 -27.55
N SER A 380 13.53 -1.26 -26.33
CA SER A 380 12.21 -1.84 -26.04
C SER A 380 11.10 -1.08 -26.76
N LEU A 381 11.14 0.27 -26.81
CA LEU A 381 10.18 1.05 -27.59
C LEU A 381 10.28 0.75 -29.09
N LEU A 382 11.50 0.66 -29.63
CA LEU A 382 11.71 0.31 -31.02
C LEU A 382 11.11 -1.06 -31.35
N MET A 383 11.33 -2.05 -30.47
CA MET A 383 10.76 -3.39 -30.60
C MET A 383 9.24 -3.37 -30.58
N ASP A 384 8.63 -2.75 -29.55
CA ASP A 384 7.16 -2.64 -29.43
C ASP A 384 6.55 -1.95 -30.67
N SER A 385 7.23 -0.92 -31.20
CA SER A 385 6.76 -0.19 -32.39
C SER A 385 6.81 -1.01 -33.68
N CYS A 386 7.79 -1.90 -33.82
CA CYS A 386 7.95 -2.77 -34.98
C CYS A 386 6.94 -3.92 -35.00
N GLN A 387 6.44 -4.33 -33.83
CA GLN A 387 5.38 -5.33 -33.71
C GLN A 387 3.98 -4.78 -34.06
N LEU A 388 3.86 -3.47 -34.31
CA LEU A 388 2.61 -2.87 -34.77
C LEU A 388 2.37 -3.20 -36.23
N MET A 389 1.19 -3.76 -36.52
CA MET A 389 0.66 -3.90 -37.87
C MET A 389 0.11 -2.52 -38.31
N ASP A 390 0.90 -1.77 -39.06
CA ASP A 390 0.54 -0.47 -39.65
C ASP A 390 1.28 -0.20 -40.97
N ASP A 391 0.84 0.85 -41.68
CA ASP A 391 1.42 1.26 -42.98
C ASP A 391 2.87 1.77 -42.85
N CYS A 392 3.34 2.07 -41.64
CA CYS A 392 4.66 2.63 -41.35
C CYS A 392 5.77 1.55 -41.23
N TRP A 393 5.46 0.27 -41.47
CA TRP A 393 6.38 -0.85 -41.28
C TRP A 393 7.70 -0.71 -42.07
N GLU A 394 7.66 -0.21 -43.31
CA GLU A 394 8.85 -0.09 -44.16
C GLU A 394 9.86 0.90 -43.56
N VAL A 395 9.35 2.01 -43.03
CA VAL A 395 10.16 3.06 -42.40
C VAL A 395 10.83 2.55 -41.13
N LYS A 396 10.08 1.80 -40.31
CA LYS A 396 10.59 1.16 -39.10
C LYS A 396 11.67 0.12 -39.43
N TYR A 397 11.41 -0.77 -40.38
CA TYR A 397 12.36 -1.79 -40.83
C TYR A 397 13.65 -1.20 -41.36
N ARG A 398 13.54 -0.19 -42.24
CA ARG A 398 14.69 0.54 -42.79
C ARG A 398 15.54 1.13 -41.66
N LYS A 399 14.91 1.75 -40.66
CA LYS A 399 15.63 2.32 -39.53
C LYS A 399 16.33 1.27 -38.68
N VAL A 400 15.70 0.14 -38.40
CA VAL A 400 16.33 -0.98 -37.66
C VAL A 400 17.58 -1.47 -38.39
N MET A 401 17.52 -1.61 -39.72
CA MET A 401 18.67 -1.98 -40.53
C MET A 401 19.79 -0.92 -40.50
N GLU A 402 19.44 0.35 -40.61
CA GLU A 402 20.40 1.46 -40.48
C GLU A 402 21.11 1.42 -39.12
N ILE A 403 20.37 1.24 -38.02
CA ILE A 403 20.92 1.12 -36.66
C ILE A 403 21.87 -0.07 -36.57
N LEU A 404 21.46 -1.24 -37.09
CA LEU A 404 22.24 -2.46 -37.07
C LEU A 404 23.59 -2.25 -37.77
N PHE A 405 23.57 -1.83 -39.03
CA PHE A 405 24.80 -1.66 -39.81
C PHE A 405 25.72 -0.58 -39.25
N ALA A 406 25.17 0.55 -38.80
CA ALA A 406 25.97 1.60 -38.15
C ALA A 406 26.64 1.13 -36.85
N SER A 407 26.05 0.15 -36.18
CA SER A 407 26.54 -0.38 -34.90
C SER A 407 27.54 -1.51 -35.08
N VAL A 408 27.44 -2.30 -36.15
CA VAL A 408 28.36 -3.42 -36.46
C VAL A 408 29.80 -2.93 -36.62
N ASP A 409 30.00 -1.82 -37.32
CA ASP A 409 31.34 -1.22 -37.51
C ASP A 409 32.00 -0.84 -36.18
N LYS A 410 31.19 -0.46 -35.18
CA LYS A 410 31.67 -0.05 -33.85
C LYS A 410 31.77 -1.21 -32.86
N ALA A 411 31.03 -2.30 -33.07
CA ALA A 411 31.01 -3.47 -32.20
C ALA A 411 32.36 -4.20 -32.13
N ALA A 412 33.16 -4.13 -33.19
CA ALA A 412 34.52 -4.67 -33.21
C ALA A 412 35.43 -4.06 -32.12
N HIS A 413 35.11 -2.85 -31.65
CA HIS A 413 35.91 -2.11 -30.67
C HIS A 413 35.25 -1.97 -29.29
N VAL A 414 33.95 -2.23 -29.19
CA VAL A 414 33.15 -2.00 -27.97
C VAL A 414 32.20 -3.17 -27.75
N THR A 415 32.53 -4.05 -26.79
CA THR A 415 31.73 -5.24 -26.46
C THR A 415 30.30 -4.90 -26.01
N GLY A 416 30.10 -3.77 -25.33
CA GLY A 416 28.77 -3.33 -24.88
C GLY A 416 27.78 -3.01 -26.01
N VAL A 417 28.25 -2.68 -27.21
CA VAL A 417 27.39 -2.38 -28.37
C VAL A 417 26.69 -3.64 -28.87
N ALA A 418 27.35 -4.80 -28.76
CA ALA A 418 26.76 -6.07 -29.18
C ALA A 418 25.50 -6.40 -28.35
N GLN A 419 25.56 -6.20 -27.04
CA GLN A 419 24.46 -6.52 -26.13
C GLN A 419 23.39 -5.43 -26.08
N ALA A 420 23.78 -4.15 -26.07
CA ALA A 420 22.84 -3.04 -25.92
C ALA A 420 22.14 -2.66 -27.24
N VAL A 421 22.72 -2.97 -28.41
CA VAL A 421 22.19 -2.50 -29.70
C VAL A 421 21.99 -3.62 -30.72
N ILE A 422 23.04 -4.42 -31.00
CA ILE A 422 22.99 -5.42 -32.07
C ILE A 422 22.02 -6.55 -31.72
N LEU A 423 22.09 -7.08 -30.51
CA LEU A 423 21.21 -8.17 -30.08
C LEU A 423 19.73 -7.77 -30.13
N PRO A 424 19.28 -6.64 -29.54
CA PRO A 424 17.90 -6.18 -29.69
C PRO A 424 17.49 -5.93 -31.15
N ALA A 425 18.37 -5.34 -31.97
CA ALA A 425 18.06 -5.10 -33.38
C ALA A 425 17.86 -6.42 -34.16
N LEU A 426 18.70 -7.43 -33.92
CA LEU A 426 18.54 -8.76 -34.51
C LEU A 426 17.27 -9.46 -34.02
N GLN A 427 16.93 -9.35 -32.72
CA GLN A 427 15.69 -9.90 -32.18
C GLN A 427 14.45 -9.28 -32.85
N ILE A 428 14.48 -7.96 -33.09
CA ILE A 428 13.41 -7.28 -33.83
C ILE A 428 13.30 -7.86 -35.24
N LEU A 429 14.42 -7.95 -35.98
CA LEU A 429 14.41 -8.48 -37.34
C LEU A 429 13.92 -9.93 -37.42
N VAL A 430 14.34 -10.80 -36.50
CA VAL A 430 13.86 -12.18 -36.41
C VAL A 430 12.36 -12.20 -36.14
N SER A 431 11.87 -11.41 -35.18
CA SER A 431 10.43 -11.36 -34.87
C SER A 431 9.57 -10.90 -36.05
N LEU A 432 10.09 -9.99 -36.89
CA LEU A 432 9.41 -9.55 -38.10
C LEU A 432 9.37 -10.66 -39.17
N CYS A 433 10.39 -11.51 -39.24
CA CYS A 433 10.42 -12.65 -40.14
C CYS A 433 9.51 -13.79 -39.66
N ASP A 434 9.44 -14.06 -38.35
CA ASP A 434 8.60 -15.13 -37.79
C ASP A 434 7.10 -14.80 -37.92
N ASN A 435 6.70 -13.55 -37.71
CA ASN A 435 5.32 -13.10 -37.94
C ASN A 435 4.84 -13.31 -39.39
N SER A 436 5.76 -13.31 -40.36
CA SER A 436 5.45 -13.59 -41.77
C SER A 436 5.24 -15.09 -42.09
N GLN A 437 5.51 -15.99 -41.13
CA GLN A 437 5.19 -17.42 -41.24
C GLN A 437 3.79 -17.73 -40.70
N GLU A 438 3.36 -17.11 -39.59
CA GLU A 438 2.01 -17.31 -39.04
C GLU A 438 0.87 -16.81 -39.98
N GLU A 439 1.12 -15.76 -40.76
CA GLU A 439 0.18 -15.31 -41.82
C GLU A 439 0.08 -16.31 -42.98
N ARG A 440 1.14 -17.08 -43.28
CA ARG A 440 1.11 -18.10 -44.33
C ARG A 440 0.35 -19.36 -43.91
N ASP A 441 0.50 -19.76 -42.66
CA ASP A 441 -0.20 -20.93 -42.11
C ASP A 441 -1.72 -20.67 -41.96
N SER A 442 -2.13 -19.41 -41.80
CA SER A 442 -3.55 -19.03 -41.70
C SER A 442 -4.24 -18.83 -43.06
N GLU A 443 -3.51 -18.54 -44.14
CA GLU A 443 -4.06 -18.54 -45.50
C GLU A 443 -4.20 -19.96 -46.08
N GLU A 444 -3.32 -20.90 -45.72
CA GLU A 444 -3.33 -22.28 -46.24
C GLU A 444 -4.53 -23.13 -45.75
N ASP A 445 -5.16 -22.74 -44.63
CA ASP A 445 -6.38 -23.37 -44.09
C ASP A 445 -7.69 -22.95 -44.81
N THR A 446 -7.63 -22.13 -45.86
CA THR A 446 -8.82 -21.59 -46.56
C THR A 446 -9.06 -22.11 -47.98
N LEU A 447 -8.54 -23.29 -48.34
CA LEU A 447 -8.83 -23.95 -49.62
C LEU A 447 -9.79 -25.15 -49.42
N PRO A 448 -11.01 -25.16 -49.99
CA PRO A 448 -11.88 -26.32 -49.89
C PRO A 448 -11.36 -27.43 -50.81
N ALA A 449 -11.05 -28.57 -50.21
CA ALA A 449 -10.66 -29.79 -50.90
C ALA A 449 -11.74 -30.23 -51.90
N ALA A 450 -11.33 -30.31 -53.17
CA ALA A 450 -12.07 -31.01 -54.20
C ALA A 450 -11.94 -32.52 -53.97
N ASN A 451 -13.08 -33.21 -53.80
CA ASN A 451 -13.40 -34.50 -54.40
C ASN A 451 -14.79 -34.93 -53.93
N ASP A 452 -15.76 -35.00 -54.86
CA ASP A 452 -16.35 -36.28 -55.21
C ASP A 452 -17.18 -36.15 -56.49
N LEU A 453 -16.87 -37.04 -57.43
CA LEU A 453 -17.59 -37.28 -58.68
C LEU A 453 -18.85 -38.09 -58.38
N ASP A 454 -19.99 -37.66 -58.91
CA ASP A 454 -21.00 -38.61 -59.42
C ASP A 454 -21.77 -38.04 -60.62
N LEU A 455 -22.01 -38.94 -61.58
CA LEU A 455 -22.45 -38.73 -62.98
C LEU A 455 -23.97 -38.39 -63.13
N PRO A 456 -24.52 -38.14 -64.35
CA PRO A 456 -25.53 -37.11 -64.59
C PRO A 456 -26.95 -37.67 -64.81
N SER A 457 -27.96 -36.80 -64.68
CA SER A 457 -29.28 -37.01 -65.28
C SER A 457 -29.93 -35.70 -65.73
N ALA A 458 -29.97 -35.57 -67.05
CA ALA A 458 -30.91 -34.88 -67.95
C ALA A 458 -32.02 -33.94 -67.39
N THR A 459 -32.13 -32.78 -68.09
CA THR A 459 -33.35 -32.00 -68.43
C THR A 459 -34.07 -31.28 -67.27
N HIS A 460 -34.56 -30.04 -67.36
CA HIS A 460 -35.27 -29.37 -68.43
C HIS A 460 -35.21 -27.82 -68.23
N ALA A 461 -35.40 -27.10 -69.33
CA ALA A 461 -35.48 -25.65 -69.42
C ALA A 461 -36.59 -24.98 -68.60
N GLN A 462 -36.38 -23.70 -68.21
CA GLN A 462 -37.25 -22.52 -68.43
C GLN A 462 -36.83 -21.39 -67.45
N ARG A 463 -36.26 -20.27 -67.94
CA ARG A 463 -36.98 -19.00 -68.18
C ARG A 463 -38.12 -18.73 -67.19
N HIS A 464 -37.95 -17.79 -66.27
CA HIS A 464 -38.50 -16.43 -66.42
C HIS A 464 -38.13 -15.52 -65.24
N SER A 465 -37.57 -14.37 -65.62
CA SER A 465 -37.75 -13.03 -65.06
C SER A 465 -38.67 -12.82 -63.85
N GLY A 466 -38.13 -12.06 -62.90
CA GLY A 466 -38.83 -11.23 -61.92
C GLY A 466 -37.82 -10.32 -61.26
#